data_AF-A0AAE1YQM9-F1
#
_entry.id   AF-A0AAE1YQM9-F1
#
_cell.length_a   1.000
_cell.length_b   1.000
_cell.length_c   1.000
_cell.angle_alpha   90.00
_cell.angle_beta   90.00
_cell.angle_gamma   90.00
#
_symmetry.space_group_name_H-M   'P 1'
#
loop_
_entity.id
_entity.type
_entity.pdbx_description
1 polymer ?
#
loop_
_entity_poly.entity_id
_entity_poly.type
_entity_poly.pdbx_seq_one_letter_code
_entity_poly.pdbx_strand_id
1 'polypeptide(L)'
;MGPQAPEYDKWGEIQRATFRDKLFPKSDDQSGLVYLLLKEKEKWGDKIYVESEYYFEGYWMEIVGKFDNITDKYTEIEKGVGGALRRRHAEKVSGSYGRVWEEYLKEAGYGRESWRRPFITHFTGCQPCIGDHNQMYSGQTCFDAMQKALTFADNQVLRSYGFVHPDLLDPSTVDPLPFDYPA
;
A
#
# COMPACT_ATOMS: atom_id res chain seq x y z
N MET A 1 -10.92 11.00 -23.08
CA MET A 1 -11.19 9.54 -23.19
C MET A 1 -12.06 9.06 -22.02
N GLY A 2 -13.01 9.89 -21.56
CA GLY A 2 -13.86 9.56 -20.41
C GLY A 2 -15.22 9.04 -20.84
N PRO A 3 -16.00 8.46 -19.91
CA PRO A 3 -17.30 7.83 -20.20
C PRO A 3 -18.38 8.79 -20.71
N GLN A 4 -18.20 10.10 -20.51
CA GLN A 4 -19.11 11.12 -21.03
C GLN A 4 -18.78 11.55 -22.47
N ALA A 5 -17.66 11.10 -23.03
CA ALA A 5 -17.27 11.44 -24.40
C ALA A 5 -18.03 10.57 -25.41
N PRO A 6 -18.54 11.14 -26.52
CA PRO A 6 -19.20 10.36 -27.58
C PRO A 6 -18.34 9.22 -28.14
N GLU A 7 -17.02 9.37 -28.09
CA GLU A 7 -16.05 8.40 -28.61
C GLU A 7 -15.52 7.41 -27.56
N TYR A 8 -16.19 7.25 -26.42
CA TYR A 8 -15.69 6.41 -25.31
C TYR A 8 -15.32 4.99 -25.74
N ASP A 9 -16.18 4.29 -26.48
CA ASP A 9 -15.92 2.92 -26.93
C ASP A 9 -14.74 2.86 -27.92
N LYS A 10 -14.67 3.85 -28.82
CA LYS A 10 -13.54 4.00 -29.76
C LYS A 10 -12.21 4.21 -29.03
N TRP A 11 -12.21 4.97 -27.92
CA TRP A 11 -11.02 5.13 -27.09
C TRP A 11 -10.59 3.82 -26.43
N GLY A 12 -11.53 2.96 -26.04
CA GLY A 12 -11.23 1.61 -25.53
C GLY A 12 -10.48 0.76 -26.56
N GLU A 13 -10.95 0.76 -27.81
CA GLU A 13 -10.27 0.08 -28.92
C GLU A 13 -8.87 0.62 -29.17
N ILE A 14 -8.72 1.95 -29.22
CA ILE A 14 -7.42 2.62 -29.42
C ILE A 14 -6.44 2.26 -28.30
N GLN A 15 -6.89 2.32 -27.05
CA GLN A 15 -6.06 1.98 -25.90
C GLN A 15 -5.65 0.51 -25.93
N ARG A 16 -6.56 -0.42 -26.25
CA ARG A 16 -6.24 -1.85 -26.35
C ARG A 16 -5.30 -2.18 -27.51
N ALA A 17 -5.41 -1.45 -28.63
CA ALA A 17 -4.47 -1.58 -29.73
C ALA A 17 -3.07 -1.03 -29.37
N THR A 18 -3.00 -0.02 -28.49
CA THR A 18 -1.76 0.61 -28.04
C THR A 18 -1.08 -0.20 -26.94
N PHE A 19 -1.85 -0.70 -25.96
CA PHE A 19 -1.39 -1.44 -24.77
C PHE A 19 -1.81 -2.90 -24.88
N ARG A 20 -0.91 -3.77 -25.34
CA ARG A 20 -1.22 -5.17 -25.64
C ARG A 20 -1.58 -6.01 -24.40
N ASP A 21 -1.15 -5.55 -23.23
CA ASP A 21 -1.38 -6.12 -21.91
C ASP A 21 -2.63 -5.56 -21.21
N LYS A 22 -3.34 -4.61 -21.82
CA LYS A 22 -4.60 -4.10 -21.29
C LYS A 22 -5.68 -5.17 -21.32
N LEU A 23 -6.12 -5.56 -20.12
CA LEU A 23 -7.12 -6.62 -19.92
C LEU A 23 -8.54 -6.17 -20.26
N PHE A 24 -8.95 -5.00 -19.76
CA PHE A 24 -10.32 -4.51 -19.93
C PHE A 24 -10.49 -3.80 -21.27
N PRO A 25 -11.56 -4.09 -22.04
CA PRO A 25 -11.74 -3.53 -23.37
C PRO A 25 -12.17 -2.06 -23.38
N LYS A 26 -12.75 -1.58 -22.27
CA LYS A 26 -13.24 -0.20 -22.15
C LYS A 26 -12.10 0.78 -21.88
N SER A 27 -12.32 2.04 -22.25
CA SER A 27 -11.40 3.12 -21.89
C SER A 27 -11.39 3.32 -20.38
N ASP A 28 -10.20 3.45 -19.78
CA ASP A 28 -10.02 3.82 -18.38
C ASP A 28 -9.05 5.00 -18.26
N ASP A 29 -9.09 5.65 -17.10
CA ASP A 29 -8.30 6.83 -16.78
C ASP A 29 -6.80 6.53 -16.65
N GLN A 30 -6.42 5.38 -16.09
CA GLN A 30 -5.03 4.95 -16.00
C GLN A 30 -4.40 4.79 -17.40
N SER A 31 -5.05 4.03 -18.28
CA SER A 31 -4.65 3.84 -19.68
C SER A 31 -4.70 5.17 -20.45
N GLY A 32 -5.67 6.03 -20.16
CA GLY A 32 -5.79 7.36 -20.75
C GLY A 32 -4.60 8.27 -20.42
N LEU A 33 -4.14 8.26 -19.16
CA LEU A 33 -2.96 9.00 -18.74
C LEU A 33 -1.68 8.46 -19.39
N VAL A 34 -1.49 7.14 -19.41
CA VAL A 34 -0.33 6.52 -20.09
C VAL A 34 -0.34 6.87 -21.57
N TYR A 35 -1.50 6.84 -22.23
CA TYR A 35 -1.61 7.22 -23.64
C TYR A 35 -1.22 8.69 -23.87
N LEU A 36 -1.72 9.60 -23.03
CA LEU A 36 -1.38 11.02 -23.08
C LEU A 36 0.13 11.24 -22.92
N LEU A 37 0.76 10.56 -21.95
CA LEU A 37 2.19 10.63 -21.71
C LEU A 37 3.01 10.12 -22.90
N LEU A 38 2.55 9.06 -23.56
CA LEU A 38 3.23 8.50 -24.74
C LEU A 38 3.08 9.39 -25.99
N LYS A 39 1.91 10.01 -26.18
CA LYS A 39 1.61 10.80 -27.40
C LYS A 39 1.98 12.28 -27.29
N GLU A 40 1.93 12.85 -26.09
CA GLU A 40 2.19 14.28 -25.84
C GLU A 40 3.35 14.47 -24.85
N LYS A 41 4.36 13.59 -24.90
CA LYS A 41 5.53 13.64 -24.00
C LYS A 41 6.21 15.00 -23.97
N GLU A 42 6.41 15.63 -25.12
CA GLU A 42 7.07 16.94 -25.22
C GLU A 42 6.32 18.07 -24.48
N LYS A 43 5.00 17.91 -24.31
CA LYS A 43 4.13 18.92 -23.71
C LYS A 43 3.91 18.72 -22.21
N TRP A 44 3.89 17.45 -21.77
CA TRP A 44 3.53 17.07 -20.40
C TRP A 44 4.63 16.39 -19.61
N GLY A 45 5.61 15.77 -20.28
CA GLY A 45 6.63 14.92 -19.64
C GLY A 45 7.39 15.63 -18.53
N ASP A 46 7.91 16.84 -18.79
CA ASP A 46 8.69 17.60 -17.81
C ASP A 46 7.87 18.13 -16.63
N LYS A 47 6.55 17.97 -16.67
CA LYS A 47 5.62 18.38 -15.59
C LYS A 47 5.14 17.20 -14.75
N ILE A 48 5.53 15.98 -15.11
CA ILE A 48 5.04 14.75 -14.48
C ILE A 48 6.23 13.99 -13.91
N TYR A 49 6.24 13.85 -12.59
CA TYR A 49 7.16 12.96 -11.89
C TYR A 49 6.49 11.59 -11.73
N VAL A 50 7.12 10.56 -12.28
CA VAL A 50 6.68 9.17 -12.10
C VAL A 50 7.40 8.62 -10.88
N GLU A 51 6.72 8.65 -9.73
CA GLU A 51 7.25 8.16 -8.45
C GLU A 51 7.47 6.64 -8.49
N SER A 52 8.67 6.21 -8.12
CA SER A 52 9.08 4.80 -8.04
C SER A 52 10.04 4.51 -6.89
N GLU A 53 10.40 5.53 -6.10
CA GLU A 53 11.30 5.40 -4.98
C GLU A 53 10.62 4.69 -3.81
N TYR A 54 9.30 4.85 -3.64
CA TYR A 54 8.52 4.12 -2.64
C TYR A 54 7.19 3.63 -3.19
N TYR A 55 6.52 2.72 -2.48
CA TYR A 55 5.17 2.26 -2.80
C TYR A 55 4.11 3.37 -2.59
N PHE A 56 4.15 4.41 -3.43
CA PHE A 56 3.07 5.38 -3.55
C PHE A 56 1.81 4.73 -4.13
N GLU A 57 1.98 3.76 -5.02
CA GLU A 57 0.99 2.74 -5.35
C GLU A 57 1.70 1.39 -5.25
N GLY A 58 1.17 0.50 -4.42
CA GLY A 58 1.79 -0.78 -4.12
C GLY A 58 0.84 -1.93 -4.40
N TYR A 59 1.20 -2.78 -5.36
CA TYR A 59 0.39 -3.93 -5.72
C TYR A 59 0.30 -4.93 -4.56
N TRP A 60 -0.91 -5.12 -4.03
CA TRP A 60 -1.16 -5.84 -2.78
C TRP A 60 -0.57 -7.27 -2.73
N MET A 61 -0.54 -8.00 -3.84
CA MET A 61 0.01 -9.35 -3.89
C MET A 61 1.50 -9.41 -3.58
N GLU A 62 2.25 -8.33 -3.86
CA GLU A 62 3.68 -8.26 -3.53
C GLU A 62 3.94 -7.87 -2.07
N ILE A 63 2.89 -7.46 -1.36
CA ILE A 63 2.98 -6.77 -0.08
C ILE A 63 2.39 -7.61 1.06
N VAL A 64 1.15 -8.07 0.91
CA VAL A 64 0.36 -8.63 2.04
C VAL A 64 1.04 -9.83 2.68
N GLY A 65 1.71 -10.68 1.89
CA GLY A 65 2.47 -11.83 2.41
C GLY A 65 3.70 -11.47 3.25
N LYS A 66 4.09 -10.19 3.32
CA LYS A 66 5.27 -9.73 4.05
C LYS A 66 4.94 -9.09 5.40
N PHE A 67 3.67 -8.83 5.71
CA PHE A 67 3.29 -8.06 6.91
C PHE A 67 3.83 -8.65 8.22
N ASP A 68 3.83 -9.97 8.37
CA ASP A 68 4.37 -10.62 9.57
C ASP A 68 5.88 -10.38 9.70
N ASN A 69 6.64 -10.60 8.63
CA ASN A 69 8.09 -10.33 8.62
C ASN A 69 8.41 -8.84 8.84
N ILE A 70 7.61 -7.93 8.28
CA ILE A 70 7.76 -6.49 8.53
C ILE A 70 7.49 -6.20 10.02
N THR A 71 6.44 -6.77 10.61
CA THR A 71 6.13 -6.62 12.03
C THR A 71 7.28 -7.11 12.91
N ASP A 72 7.82 -8.29 12.62
CA ASP A 72 8.94 -8.87 13.36
C ASP A 72 10.18 -7.98 13.29
N LYS A 73 10.55 -7.50 12.09
CA LYS A 73 11.71 -6.62 11.90
C LYS A 73 11.59 -5.32 12.67
N TYR A 74 10.41 -4.69 12.65
CA TYR A 74 10.18 -3.47 13.42
C TYR A 74 10.23 -3.75 14.92
N THR A 75 9.64 -4.86 15.37
CA THR A 75 9.66 -5.29 16.78
C THR A 75 11.09 -5.58 17.26
N GLU A 76 11.94 -6.21 16.44
CA GLU A 76 13.36 -6.44 16.71
C GLU A 76 14.12 -5.11 16.92
N ILE A 77 13.87 -4.12 16.08
CA ILE A 77 14.49 -2.79 16.19
C ILE A 77 14.02 -2.08 17.47
N GLU A 78 12.71 -2.09 17.77
CA GLU A 78 12.18 -1.51 19.01
C GLU A 78 12.78 -2.18 20.26
N LYS A 79 12.98 -3.50 20.22
CA LYS A 79 13.67 -4.25 21.27
C LYS A 79 15.12 -3.77 21.43
N GLY A 80 15.87 -3.64 20.34
CA GLY A 80 17.27 -3.24 20.38
C GLY A 80 17.49 -1.79 20.83
N VAL A 81 16.63 -0.87 20.38
CA VAL A 81 16.77 0.58 20.63
C VAL A 81 16.22 0.98 22.00
N GLY A 82 15.24 0.25 22.53
CA GLY A 82 14.71 0.53 23.86
C GLY A 82 13.84 1.79 23.92
N GLY A 83 13.94 2.55 25.01
CA GLY A 83 13.01 3.63 25.36
C GLY A 83 12.83 4.73 24.30
N ALA A 84 13.77 4.91 23.37
CA ALA A 84 13.61 5.88 22.28
C ALA A 84 12.52 5.48 21.27
N LEU A 85 12.32 4.17 21.03
CA LEU A 85 11.30 3.64 20.13
C LEU A 85 10.13 2.95 20.85
N ARG A 86 10.36 2.33 22.01
CA ARG A 86 9.32 1.62 22.78
C ARG A 86 8.25 2.54 23.40
N ARG A 87 8.59 3.83 23.58
CA ARG A 87 7.67 4.80 24.20
C ARG A 87 6.42 4.99 23.34
N ARG A 88 5.27 5.01 24.00
CA ARG A 88 4.04 5.53 23.41
C ARG A 88 4.24 7.01 23.09
N HIS A 89 3.84 7.44 21.91
CA HIS A 89 3.99 8.82 21.46
C HIS A 89 2.69 9.30 20.83
N ALA A 90 2.40 10.59 20.98
CA ALA A 90 1.33 11.24 20.23
C ALA A 90 1.83 11.56 18.81
N GLU A 91 0.93 11.61 17.84
CA GLU A 91 1.23 11.90 16.42
C GLU A 91 2.06 13.18 16.22
N LYS A 92 1.89 14.18 17.10
CA LYS A 92 2.64 15.45 17.05
C LYS A 92 4.15 15.32 17.34
N VAL A 93 4.64 14.16 17.78
CA VAL A 93 6.05 13.93 18.16
C VAL A 93 6.83 13.16 17.08
N SER A 94 6.56 13.43 15.79
CA SER A 94 7.06 12.62 14.69
C SER A 94 8.53 12.88 14.32
N GLY A 95 9.02 14.13 14.43
CA GLY A 95 10.32 14.51 13.85
C GLY A 95 11.53 13.79 14.46
N SER A 96 11.65 13.76 15.78
CA SER A 96 12.77 13.06 16.44
C SER A 96 12.58 11.55 16.40
N TYR A 97 11.34 11.07 16.50
CA TYR A 97 11.01 9.64 16.47
C TYR A 97 11.31 9.03 15.09
N GLY A 98 10.92 9.72 14.02
CA GLY A 98 11.23 9.32 12.64
C GLY A 98 12.74 9.26 12.37
N ARG A 99 13.52 10.22 12.88
CA ARG A 99 14.99 10.19 12.73
C ARG A 99 15.62 8.94 13.33
N VAL A 100 15.15 8.49 14.50
CA VAL A 100 15.64 7.25 15.11
C VAL A 100 15.29 6.05 14.22
N TRP A 101 14.09 5.98 13.68
CA TRP A 101 13.72 4.92 12.73
C TRP A 101 14.58 4.92 11.46
N GLU A 102 14.87 6.09 10.88
CA GLU A 102 15.65 6.17 9.64
C GLU A 102 17.06 5.58 9.78
N GLU A 103 17.68 5.64 10.98
CA GLU A 103 18.98 5.02 11.21
C GLU A 103 18.99 3.51 10.91
N TYR A 104 17.85 2.85 11.13
CA TYR A 104 17.67 1.41 10.95
C TYR A 104 16.93 1.04 9.66
N LEU A 105 16.11 1.95 9.12
CA LEU A 105 15.28 1.68 7.92
C LEU A 105 15.93 2.12 6.60
N LYS A 106 17.00 2.93 6.63
CA LYS A 106 17.65 3.42 5.39
C LYS A 106 18.11 2.29 4.45
N GLU A 107 18.51 1.14 5.00
CA GLU A 107 18.98 -0.02 4.24
C GLU A 107 17.85 -0.98 3.86
N ALA A 108 16.66 -0.80 4.44
CA ALA A 108 15.50 -1.63 4.14
C ALA A 108 14.96 -1.40 2.72
N GLY A 109 15.32 -0.29 2.07
CA GLY A 109 14.71 0.18 0.83
C GLY A 109 13.26 0.64 1.03
N TYR A 110 12.58 0.96 -0.08
CA TYR A 110 11.24 1.55 -0.06
C TYR A 110 10.25 0.94 -1.07
N GLY A 111 10.73 0.02 -1.91
CA GLY A 111 9.95 -0.57 -3.01
C GLY A 111 9.98 -2.08 -3.02
N ARG A 112 10.01 -2.66 -4.23
CA ARG A 112 10.04 -4.10 -4.44
C ARG A 112 11.24 -4.72 -3.70
N GLU A 113 10.99 -5.84 -3.01
CA GLU A 113 11.94 -6.54 -2.12
C GLU A 113 12.26 -5.86 -0.78
N SER A 114 11.74 -4.64 -0.54
CA SER A 114 11.86 -3.99 0.75
C SER A 114 11.08 -4.72 1.85
N TRP A 115 11.60 -4.65 3.08
CA TRP A 115 10.89 -4.98 4.32
C TRP A 115 10.46 -3.73 5.10
N ARG A 116 10.58 -2.54 4.50
CA ARG A 116 10.02 -1.32 5.06
C ARG A 116 8.49 -1.35 4.89
N ARG A 117 7.78 -0.73 5.84
CA ARG A 117 6.32 -0.60 5.74
C ARG A 117 5.95 0.08 4.42
N PRO A 118 5.08 -0.53 3.58
CA PRO A 118 4.60 0.09 2.36
C PRO A 118 3.77 1.33 2.71
N PHE A 119 3.89 2.39 1.92
CA PHE A 119 3.08 3.58 2.15
C PHE A 119 1.62 3.36 1.76
N ILE A 120 1.39 2.80 0.56
CA ILE A 120 0.05 2.42 0.08
C ILE A 120 0.05 0.94 -0.33
N THR A 121 -0.93 0.20 0.17
CA THR A 121 -1.27 -1.15 -0.33
C THR A 121 -2.57 -1.04 -1.12
N HIS A 122 -2.49 -1.19 -2.44
CA HIS A 122 -3.60 -0.98 -3.35
C HIS A 122 -4.16 -2.32 -3.86
N PHE A 123 -5.44 -2.55 -3.57
CA PHE A 123 -6.17 -3.77 -3.90
C PHE A 123 -6.79 -3.73 -5.31
N THR A 124 -5.95 -3.41 -6.31
CA THR A 124 -6.38 -3.40 -7.71
C THR A 124 -6.94 -4.76 -8.14
N GLY A 125 -8.06 -4.76 -8.84
CA GLY A 125 -8.76 -5.97 -9.32
C GLY A 125 -9.69 -6.66 -8.30
N CYS A 126 -9.70 -6.27 -7.03
CA CYS A 126 -10.57 -6.92 -6.03
C CYS A 126 -12.06 -6.54 -6.12
N GLN A 127 -12.36 -5.30 -6.51
CA GLN A 127 -13.72 -4.82 -6.86
C GLN A 127 -14.85 -5.26 -5.90
N PRO A 128 -14.71 -5.10 -4.57
CA PRO A 128 -15.61 -5.71 -3.58
C PRO A 128 -17.06 -5.20 -3.63
N CYS A 129 -17.30 -4.01 -4.19
CA CYS A 129 -18.62 -3.38 -4.19
C CYS A 129 -19.55 -3.84 -5.34
N ILE A 130 -18.99 -4.28 -6.47
CA ILE A 130 -19.77 -4.55 -7.70
C ILE A 130 -20.00 -6.06 -7.87
N GLY A 131 -19.22 -6.90 -7.18
CA GLY A 131 -19.30 -8.37 -7.26
C GLY A 131 -18.64 -8.98 -8.51
N ASP A 132 -18.43 -8.18 -9.55
CA ASP A 132 -17.64 -8.52 -10.73
C ASP A 132 -16.14 -8.34 -10.41
N HIS A 133 -15.58 -9.33 -9.70
CA HIS A 133 -14.18 -9.37 -9.33
C HIS A 133 -13.34 -9.83 -10.53
N ASN A 134 -12.11 -9.32 -10.63
CA ASN A 134 -11.16 -9.85 -11.59
C ASN A 134 -10.98 -11.36 -11.32
N GLN A 135 -11.25 -12.20 -12.33
CA GLN A 135 -11.17 -13.66 -12.22
C GLN A 135 -9.79 -14.19 -11.81
N MET A 136 -8.76 -13.33 -11.84
CA MET A 136 -7.45 -13.67 -11.30
C MET A 136 -7.44 -13.93 -9.79
N TYR A 137 -8.41 -13.43 -9.02
CA TYR A 137 -8.44 -13.58 -7.56
C TYR A 137 -9.82 -14.01 -7.08
N SER A 138 -9.86 -14.88 -6.07
CA SER A 138 -11.13 -15.16 -5.40
C SER A 138 -11.56 -13.97 -4.55
N GLY A 139 -12.86 -13.69 -4.47
CA GLY A 139 -13.39 -12.63 -3.61
C GLY A 139 -12.96 -12.78 -2.14
N GLN A 140 -12.86 -14.02 -1.65
CA GLN A 140 -12.40 -14.30 -0.29
C GLN A 140 -10.93 -13.90 -0.09
N THR A 141 -10.04 -14.26 -1.02
CA THR A 141 -8.62 -13.89 -0.94
C THR A 141 -8.45 -12.37 -0.89
N CYS A 142 -9.21 -11.64 -1.70
CA CYS A 142 -9.22 -10.18 -1.66
C CYS A 142 -9.69 -9.63 -0.29
N PHE A 143 -10.79 -10.16 0.24
CA PHE A 143 -11.34 -9.71 1.52
C PHE A 143 -10.39 -9.99 2.68
N ASP A 144 -9.83 -11.20 2.76
CA ASP A 144 -8.85 -11.58 3.78
C ASP A 144 -7.59 -10.70 3.70
N ALA A 145 -7.11 -10.43 2.50
CA ALA A 145 -5.95 -9.59 2.30
C ALA A 145 -6.22 -8.12 2.69
N MET A 146 -7.43 -7.59 2.41
CA MET A 146 -7.87 -6.27 2.87
C MET A 146 -7.94 -6.21 4.39
N GLN A 147 -8.52 -7.22 5.04
CA GLN A 147 -8.55 -7.31 6.51
C GLN A 147 -7.14 -7.28 7.09
N LYS A 148 -6.23 -8.11 6.58
CA LYS A 148 -4.82 -8.11 7.01
C LYS A 148 -4.14 -6.76 6.85
N ALA A 149 -4.36 -6.05 5.74
CA ALA A 149 -3.75 -4.75 5.53
C ALA A 149 -4.32 -3.69 6.48
N LEU A 150 -5.63 -3.73 6.74
CA LEU A 150 -6.28 -2.83 7.70
C LEU A 150 -5.79 -3.07 9.12
N THR A 151 -5.79 -4.31 9.60
CA THR A 151 -5.31 -4.65 10.96
C THR A 151 -3.81 -4.37 11.14
N PHE A 152 -2.99 -4.64 10.11
CA PHE A 152 -1.57 -4.29 10.10
C PHE A 152 -1.34 -2.78 10.22
N ALA A 153 -2.14 -1.97 9.53
CA ALA A 153 -2.08 -0.52 9.64
C ALA A 153 -2.61 -0.04 11.00
N ASP A 154 -3.74 -0.59 11.46
CA ASP A 154 -4.39 -0.17 12.71
C ASP A 154 -3.54 -0.49 13.94
N ASN A 155 -2.76 -1.58 13.90
CA ASN A 155 -1.75 -1.87 14.91
C ASN A 155 -0.74 -0.74 15.11
N GLN A 156 -0.45 0.07 14.09
CA GLN A 156 0.43 1.24 14.23
C GLN A 156 -0.23 2.36 15.05
N VAL A 157 -1.55 2.50 14.95
CA VAL A 157 -2.36 3.47 15.70
C VAL A 157 -2.60 2.95 17.13
N LEU A 158 -3.15 1.74 17.25
CA LEU A 158 -3.47 1.09 18.53
C LEU A 158 -2.26 0.98 19.46
N ARG A 159 -1.06 0.77 18.89
CA ARG A 159 0.19 0.73 19.65
C ARG A 159 0.42 1.96 20.52
N SER A 160 0.00 3.14 20.05
CA SER A 160 0.11 4.41 20.79
C SER A 160 -0.82 4.45 22.00
N TYR A 161 -1.93 3.70 21.96
CA TYR A 161 -2.90 3.56 23.04
C TYR A 161 -2.64 2.34 23.93
N GLY A 162 -1.69 1.49 23.55
CA GLY A 162 -1.33 0.30 24.32
C GLY A 162 -2.18 -0.92 24.01
N PHE A 163 -2.61 -1.07 22.76
CA PHE A 163 -3.33 -2.25 22.27
C PHE A 163 -2.70 -2.77 20.99
N VAL A 164 -3.03 -4.01 20.64
CA VAL A 164 -2.64 -4.65 19.38
C VAL A 164 -3.68 -5.71 19.00
N HIS A 165 -3.92 -5.89 17.71
CA HIS A 165 -4.55 -7.09 17.16
C HIS A 165 -3.53 -8.24 17.18
N PRO A 166 -3.81 -9.36 17.88
CA PRO A 166 -2.91 -10.51 17.93
C PRO A 166 -2.93 -11.34 16.63
N ASP A 167 -4.03 -11.26 15.85
CA ASP A 167 -4.19 -11.92 14.56
C ASP A 167 -4.63 -10.88 13.51
N LEU A 168 -3.89 -10.80 12.39
CA LEU A 168 -4.21 -9.88 11.30
C LEU A 168 -5.52 -10.23 10.58
N LEU A 169 -6.04 -11.44 10.72
CA LEU A 169 -7.35 -11.84 10.18
C LEU A 169 -8.52 -11.59 11.14
N ASP A 170 -8.27 -11.17 12.37
CA ASP A 170 -9.31 -10.82 13.34
C ASP A 170 -9.31 -9.32 13.67
N PRO A 171 -10.13 -8.51 12.97
CA PRO A 171 -10.21 -7.08 13.22
C PRO A 171 -10.99 -6.72 14.50
N SER A 172 -11.59 -7.69 15.21
CA SER A 172 -12.43 -7.41 16.37
C SER A 172 -11.69 -7.56 17.69
N THR A 173 -10.76 -8.51 17.76
CA THR A 173 -10.01 -8.80 18.99
C THR A 173 -8.81 -7.88 19.13
N VAL A 174 -8.67 -7.27 20.31
CA VAL A 174 -7.50 -6.47 20.69
C VAL A 174 -7.01 -6.89 22.07
N ASP A 175 -5.69 -7.03 22.20
CA ASP A 175 -5.03 -7.35 23.45
C ASP A 175 -4.31 -6.12 24.02
N PRO A 176 -4.32 -5.93 25.35
CA PRO A 176 -3.56 -4.86 25.99
C PRO A 176 -2.06 -5.16 25.93
N LEU A 177 -1.27 -4.15 25.59
CA LEU A 177 0.18 -4.20 25.60
C LEU A 177 0.75 -3.67 26.93
N PRO A 178 1.79 -4.32 27.48
CA PRO A 178 2.59 -3.78 28.57
C PRO A 178 3.08 -2.36 28.28
N PHE A 179 3.35 -1.58 29.34
CA PHE A 179 3.83 -0.21 29.20
C PHE A 179 5.19 -0.14 28.46
N ASP A 180 6.03 -1.14 28.66
CA ASP A 180 7.40 -1.26 28.17
C ASP A 180 7.56 -2.18 26.95
N TYR A 181 6.46 -2.69 26.37
CA TYR A 181 6.48 -3.48 25.15
C TYR A 181 7.27 -2.77 24.03
N PRO A 182 7.90 -3.49 23.09
CA PRO A 182 8.29 -4.90 23.18
C PRO A 182 9.56 -5.02 24.02
N ALA A 183 9.41 -5.32 25.32
CA ALA A 183 10.53 -5.30 26.26
C ALA A 183 11.57 -6.38 25.98
#